data_AF-A0A0V0T5R6-F1
#
_entry.id   AF-A0A0V0T5R6-F1
#
_cell.length_a   1.000
_cell.length_b   1.000
_cell.length_c   1.000
_cell.angle_alpha   90.00
_cell.angle_beta   90.00
_cell.angle_gamma   90.00
#
_symmetry.space_group_name_H-M   'P 1'
#
loop_
_entity.id
_entity.type
_entity.pdbx_description
1 polymer ?
#
loop_
_entity_poly.entity_id
_entity_poly.type
_entity_poly.pdbx_seq_one_letter_code
_entity_poly.pdbx_strand_id
1 'polypeptide(L)'
;MKQVDAGGAKNIVGVTPRHQANCLTKQRALAFRGFGFLIWKIIPNVFRTMKYISTTHYARGPTWGVLPNHRVVCSRASNAKTCTFTPFKYVRGSLVMVEVSSEGVVVGVNKQGKVLQRIGITYRNPHGTGWKVIPMCMAIRHVSYDLGFLWAVSNSGLIFKCAV
;
A
#
# COMPACT_ATOMS: atom_id res chain seq x y z
N MET A 1 -6.80 -0.40 14.91
CA MET A 1 -5.80 -0.29 13.83
C MET A 1 -5.50 1.19 13.60
N LYS A 2 -4.31 1.56 13.09
CA LYS A 2 -3.98 2.94 12.70
C LYS A 2 -4.24 3.20 11.22
N GLN A 3 -3.93 2.20 10.38
CA GLN A 3 -4.25 2.21 8.95
C GLN A 3 -4.60 0.77 8.54
N VAL A 4 -5.50 0.65 7.57
CA VAL A 4 -5.92 -0.59 6.94
C VAL A 4 -6.02 -0.38 5.44
N ASP A 5 -5.80 -1.44 4.68
CA ASP A 5 -6.03 -1.49 3.25
C ASP A 5 -6.74 -2.80 2.89
N ALA A 6 -7.73 -2.67 2.01
CA ALA A 6 -8.59 -3.75 1.53
C ALA A 6 -8.47 -3.95 0.00
N GLY A 7 -7.48 -3.34 -0.66
CA GLY A 7 -7.19 -3.54 -2.08
C GLY A 7 -6.75 -4.97 -2.43
N GLY A 8 -6.51 -5.82 -1.44
CA GLY A 8 -6.06 -7.19 -1.57
C GLY A 8 -7.01 -8.14 -2.30
N ALA A 9 -6.56 -9.38 -2.51
CA ALA A 9 -7.37 -10.47 -3.06
C ALA A 9 -8.39 -11.01 -2.03
N LYS A 10 -9.22 -10.10 -1.50
CA LYS A 10 -10.18 -10.29 -0.39
C LYS A 10 -9.54 -10.51 0.98
N ASN A 11 -8.22 -10.39 1.11
CA ASN A 11 -7.54 -10.20 2.40
C ASN A 11 -7.48 -8.72 2.75
N ILE A 12 -7.34 -8.44 4.05
CA ILE A 12 -7.15 -7.07 4.56
C ILE A 12 -5.75 -7.01 5.16
N VAL A 13 -5.01 -5.95 4.88
CA VAL A 13 -3.74 -5.64 5.55
C VAL A 13 -3.89 -4.38 6.38
N GLY A 14 -3.00 -4.16 7.32
CA GLY A 14 -2.97 -2.91 8.05
C GLY A 14 -1.85 -2.82 9.04
N VAL A 15 -1.72 -1.65 9.65
CA VAL A 15 -0.72 -1.37 10.68
C VAL A 15 -1.37 -0.90 11.98
N THR A 16 -0.78 -1.31 13.10
CA THR A 16 -1.18 -0.84 14.44
C THR A 16 -0.53 0.51 14.75
N PRO A 17 -0.99 1.23 15.80
CA PRO A 17 -0.30 2.43 16.29
C PRO A 17 1.17 2.18 16.70
N ARG A 18 1.50 0.96 17.10
CA ARG A 18 2.88 0.51 17.41
C ARG A 18 3.68 0.10 16.17
N HIS A 19 3.19 0.43 14.98
CA HIS A 19 3.82 0.12 13.71
C HIS A 19 4.02 -1.38 13.45
N GLN A 20 3.12 -2.24 13.92
CA GLN A 20 3.13 -3.66 13.56
C GLN A 20 2.23 -3.91 12.36
N ALA A 21 2.79 -4.53 11.31
CA ALA A 21 2.03 -4.92 10.14
C ALA A 21 1.27 -6.22 10.41
N ASN A 22 -0.01 -6.23 10.04
CA ASN A 22 -0.96 -7.28 10.30
C ASN A 22 -1.74 -7.60 9.03
N CYS A 23 -2.23 -8.83 8.94
CA CYS A 23 -3.05 -9.32 7.85
C CYS A 23 -4.22 -10.14 8.41
N LEU A 24 -5.40 -9.89 7.84
CA LEU A 24 -6.58 -10.70 8.01
C LEU A 24 -6.78 -11.54 6.76
N THR A 25 -6.86 -12.86 6.93
CA THR A 25 -6.99 -13.78 5.80
C THR A 25 -8.32 -13.56 5.10
N LYS A 26 -8.37 -13.93 3.80
CA LYS A 26 -9.61 -13.92 3.02
C LYS A 26 -10.78 -14.60 3.72
N GLN A 27 -10.54 -15.77 4.32
CA GLN A 27 -11.59 -16.52 5.01
C GLN A 27 -12.17 -15.73 6.17
N ARG A 28 -11.33 -15.11 7.01
CA ARG A 28 -11.79 -14.33 8.17
C ARG A 28 -12.45 -13.02 7.76
N ALA A 29 -11.86 -12.30 6.80
CA ALA A 29 -12.40 -11.05 6.28
C ALA A 29 -13.81 -11.24 5.71
N LEU A 30 -14.04 -12.31 4.96
CA LEU A 30 -15.34 -12.59 4.33
C LEU A 30 -16.36 -13.21 5.28
N ALA A 31 -15.94 -13.90 6.34
CA ALA A 31 -16.84 -14.54 7.30
C ALA A 31 -17.38 -13.55 8.35
N PHE A 32 -16.63 -12.49 8.66
CA PHE A 32 -17.01 -11.56 9.72
C PHE A 32 -18.21 -10.69 9.34
N ARG A 33 -19.19 -10.60 10.24
CA ARG A 33 -20.39 -9.76 10.12
C ARG A 33 -20.67 -9.13 11.49
N GLY A 34 -21.07 -7.85 11.52
CA GLY A 34 -21.50 -7.18 12.74
C GLY A 34 -20.35 -6.63 13.60
N PHE A 35 -20.61 -6.51 14.90
CA PHE A 35 -19.69 -5.96 15.90
C PHE A 35 -18.91 -7.08 16.61
N GLY A 36 -17.61 -6.88 16.83
CA GLY A 36 -16.78 -7.86 17.52
C GLY A 36 -15.29 -7.68 17.23
N PHE A 37 -14.50 -8.63 17.75
CA PHE A 37 -13.04 -8.62 17.61
C PHE A 37 -12.59 -9.53 16.47
N LEU A 38 -11.65 -9.04 15.67
CA LEU A 38 -10.97 -9.80 14.64
C LEU A 38 -9.60 -10.25 15.14
N ILE A 39 -9.26 -11.52 14.92
CA ILE A 39 -7.92 -12.04 15.20
C ILE A 39 -7.07 -11.86 13.95
N TRP A 40 -6.13 -10.92 14.02
CA TRP A 40 -5.18 -10.62 12.96
C TRP A 40 -3.93 -11.50 13.07
N LYS A 41 -3.35 -11.84 11.92
CA LYS A 41 -2.02 -12.46 11.86
C LYS A 41 -0.98 -11.36 11.74
N ILE A 42 0.02 -11.37 12.61
CA ILE A 42 1.21 -10.54 12.44
C ILE A 42 1.92 -11.00 11.17
N ILE A 43 2.34 -10.05 10.34
CA ILE A 43 3.17 -10.34 9.18
C ILE A 43 4.62 -10.50 9.68
N PRO A 44 5.21 -11.70 9.66
CA PRO A 44 6.56 -11.92 10.17
C PRO A 44 7.61 -11.30 9.23
N ASN A 45 8.82 -11.08 9.75
CA ASN A 45 9.98 -10.64 8.95
C ASN A 45 9.80 -9.32 8.18
N VAL A 46 8.92 -8.44 8.67
CA VAL A 46 8.85 -7.04 8.22
C VAL A 46 10.02 -6.29 8.84
N PHE A 47 10.65 -5.37 8.11
CA PHE A 47 11.79 -4.56 8.57
C PHE A 47 11.47 -3.78 9.86
N ARG A 48 11.66 -4.40 11.04
CA ARG A 48 11.40 -3.92 12.40
C ARG A 48 9.98 -3.37 12.66
N THR A 49 9.43 -2.47 11.84
CA THR A 49 8.12 -1.81 11.97
C THR A 49 7.61 -1.28 10.62
N MET A 50 6.29 -1.16 10.45
CA MET A 50 5.62 -0.61 9.25
C MET A 50 4.71 0.58 9.62
N LYS A 51 4.80 1.67 8.86
CA LYS A 51 3.94 2.86 9.03
C LYS A 51 2.73 2.86 8.12
N TYR A 52 2.83 2.25 6.93
CA TYR A 52 1.75 2.18 5.95
C TYR A 52 1.91 0.90 5.12
N ILE A 53 0.82 0.22 4.79
CA ILE A 53 0.85 -0.97 3.94
C ILE A 53 -0.35 -0.99 3.01
N SER A 54 -0.12 -1.35 1.74
CA SER A 54 -1.13 -1.47 0.71
C SER A 54 -0.84 -2.70 -0.16
N THR A 55 -1.87 -3.43 -0.55
CA THR A 55 -1.76 -4.70 -1.26
C THR A 55 -2.66 -4.74 -2.48
N THR A 56 -2.18 -5.41 -3.52
CA THR A 56 -2.92 -5.54 -4.77
C THR A 56 -3.97 -6.65 -4.74
N HIS A 57 -4.97 -6.54 -5.61
CA HIS A 57 -6.07 -7.50 -5.75
C HIS A 57 -5.64 -8.87 -6.32
N TYR A 58 -4.44 -8.97 -6.90
CA TYR A 58 -3.91 -10.24 -7.39
C TYR A 58 -3.60 -11.18 -6.22
N ALA A 59 -4.12 -12.41 -6.27
CA ALA A 59 -3.96 -13.42 -5.21
C ALA A 59 -2.50 -13.77 -4.86
N ARG A 60 -1.57 -13.51 -5.78
CA ARG A 60 -0.11 -13.68 -5.60
C ARG A 60 0.69 -12.43 -5.97
N GLY A 61 0.06 -11.25 -5.91
CA GLY A 61 0.69 -10.00 -6.33
C GLY A 61 1.53 -9.32 -5.24
N PRO A 62 2.21 -8.23 -5.61
CA PRO A 62 3.06 -7.49 -4.70
C PRO A 62 2.28 -6.76 -3.62
N THR A 63 2.92 -6.61 -2.46
CA THR A 63 2.46 -5.78 -1.36
C THR A 63 3.50 -4.71 -1.09
N TRP A 64 3.06 -3.47 -1.05
CA TRP A 64 3.92 -2.31 -0.85
C TRP A 64 3.73 -1.74 0.55
N GLY A 65 4.80 -1.14 1.06
CA GLY A 65 4.74 -0.50 2.37
C GLY A 65 5.76 0.61 2.53
N VAL A 66 5.53 1.41 3.57
CA VAL A 66 6.39 2.51 3.99
C VAL A 66 6.78 2.29 5.45
N LEU A 67 8.07 2.30 5.72
CA LEU A 67 8.62 2.20 7.08
C LEU A 67 8.51 3.55 7.81
N PRO A 68 8.59 3.60 9.16
CA PRO A 68 8.54 4.86 9.90
C PRO A 68 9.59 5.90 9.50
N ASN A 69 10.75 5.46 9.02
CA ASN A 69 11.82 6.33 8.49
C ASN A 69 11.64 6.69 7.00
N HIS A 70 10.43 6.51 6.44
CA HIS A 70 10.04 6.87 5.07
C HIS A 70 10.62 6.00 3.96
N ARG A 71 11.43 5.00 4.29
CA ARG A 71 11.92 4.04 3.28
C ARG A 71 10.77 3.20 2.74
N VAL A 72 10.80 2.97 1.43
CA VAL A 72 9.80 2.16 0.73
C VAL A 72 10.27 0.71 0.67
N VAL A 73 9.32 -0.20 0.86
CA VAL A 73 9.57 -1.64 0.77
C VAL A 73 8.50 -2.33 -0.06
N CYS A 74 8.88 -3.42 -0.71
CA CYS A 74 7.99 -4.25 -1.53
C CYS A 74 8.22 -5.72 -1.20
N SER A 75 7.14 -6.45 -0.94
CA SER A 75 7.11 -7.90 -1.04
C SER A 75 6.65 -8.25 -2.46
N ARG A 76 7.42 -9.08 -3.16
CA ARG A 76 7.15 -9.49 -4.55
C ARG A 76 5.84 -10.26 -4.68
N ALA A 77 5.52 -11.11 -3.71
CA ALA A 77 4.31 -11.92 -3.74
C ALA A 77 3.74 -12.08 -2.32
N SER A 78 2.41 -12.08 -2.25
CA SER A 78 1.65 -12.39 -1.05
C SER A 78 0.72 -13.59 -1.29
N ASN A 79 0.12 -14.13 -0.24
CA ASN A 79 -0.95 -15.12 -0.36
C ASN A 79 -2.09 -14.71 0.58
N ALA A 80 -3.20 -14.29 -0.01
CA ALA A 80 -4.37 -13.79 0.72
C ALA A 80 -5.05 -14.85 1.62
N LYS A 81 -4.89 -16.15 1.32
CA LYS A 81 -5.48 -17.23 2.12
C LYS A 81 -4.69 -17.46 3.41
N THR A 82 -3.36 -17.44 3.31
CA THR A 82 -2.46 -17.77 4.42
C THR A 82 -1.92 -16.55 5.14
N CYS A 83 -2.03 -15.34 4.56
CA CYS A 83 -1.34 -14.12 4.97
C CYS A 83 0.19 -14.32 4.99
N THR A 84 0.74 -15.00 3.99
CA THR A 84 2.18 -15.15 3.82
C THR A 84 2.70 -14.20 2.76
N PHE A 85 3.91 -13.70 2.96
CA PHE A 85 4.54 -12.70 2.10
C PHE A 85 5.97 -13.14 1.84
N THR A 86 6.46 -12.94 0.63
CA THR A 86 7.91 -13.01 0.39
C THR A 86 8.63 -11.95 1.23
N PRO A 87 9.92 -12.15 1.55
CA PRO A 87 10.68 -11.13 2.28
C PRO A 87 10.56 -9.76 1.62
N PHE A 88 10.19 -8.76 2.41
CA PHE A 88 10.17 -7.39 1.93
C PHE A 88 11.58 -6.96 1.57
N LYS A 89 11.73 -6.29 0.43
CA LYS A 89 13.00 -5.70 -0.01
C LYS A 89 12.86 -4.19 -0.12
N TYR A 90 13.96 -3.49 0.15
CA TYR A 90 14.00 -2.05 -0.03
C TYR A 90 13.84 -1.66 -1.50
N VAL A 91 13.03 -0.64 -1.72
CA VAL A 91 12.89 0.02 -3.01
C VAL A 91 13.42 1.44 -2.86
N ARG A 92 14.32 1.86 -3.76
CA ARG A 92 14.85 3.24 -3.75
C ARG A 92 13.70 4.24 -3.82
N GLY A 93 13.71 5.23 -2.94
CA GLY A 93 12.67 6.24 -2.79
C GLY A 93 12.37 6.54 -1.32
N SER A 94 11.64 7.63 -1.08
CA SER A 94 11.21 8.06 0.24
C SER A 94 9.78 8.58 0.18
N LEU A 95 8.87 7.93 0.91
CA LEU A 95 7.43 8.21 0.89
C LEU A 95 6.87 8.35 2.32
N VAL A 96 5.72 9.01 2.46
CA VAL A 96 4.94 9.05 3.70
C VAL A 96 3.79 8.05 3.69
N MET A 97 3.28 7.70 2.51
CA MET A 97 2.27 6.68 2.24
C MET A 97 2.44 6.11 0.81
N VAL A 98 1.84 4.96 0.54
CA VAL A 98 1.86 4.27 -0.76
C VAL A 98 0.55 3.52 -0.95
N GLU A 99 -0.01 3.54 -2.16
CA GLU A 99 -1.17 2.75 -2.57
C GLU A 99 -0.86 1.90 -3.79
N VAL A 100 -1.53 0.75 -3.88
CA VAL A 100 -1.48 -0.17 -5.01
C VAL A 100 -2.89 -0.35 -5.55
N SER A 101 -3.12 0.00 -6.81
CA SER A 101 -4.43 -0.11 -7.42
C SER A 101 -4.81 -1.55 -7.79
N SER A 102 -6.08 -1.72 -8.18
CA SER A 102 -6.54 -2.94 -8.86
C SER A 102 -5.86 -3.17 -10.22
N GLU A 103 -5.19 -2.19 -10.80
CA GLU A 103 -4.46 -2.35 -12.06
C GLU A 103 -2.96 -2.62 -11.83
N GLY A 104 -2.53 -2.72 -10.57
CA GLY A 104 -1.12 -2.86 -10.21
C GLY A 104 -0.33 -1.55 -10.32
N VAL A 105 -1.01 -0.42 -10.54
CA VAL A 105 -0.40 0.91 -10.49
C VAL A 105 -0.04 1.24 -9.04
N VAL A 106 1.19 1.68 -8.81
CA VAL A 106 1.66 2.05 -7.48
C VAL A 106 1.90 3.56 -7.45
N VAL A 107 1.20 4.24 -6.56
CA VAL A 107 1.34 5.68 -6.33
C VAL A 107 1.63 5.97 -4.87
N GLY A 108 2.25 7.11 -4.59
CA GLY A 108 2.49 7.53 -3.23
C GLY A 108 2.85 9.00 -3.14
N VAL A 109 2.96 9.48 -1.91
CA VAL A 109 3.29 10.87 -1.60
C VAL A 109 4.57 10.89 -0.77
N ASN A 110 5.46 11.85 -1.03
CA ASN A 110 6.66 12.05 -0.20
C ASN A 110 6.46 13.14 0.88
N LYS A 111 7.49 13.40 1.70
CA LYS A 111 7.41 14.42 2.78
C LYS A 111 7.11 15.83 2.28
N GLN A 112 7.51 16.15 1.05
CA GLN A 112 7.31 17.45 0.43
C GLN A 112 5.91 17.57 -0.22
N GLY A 113 5.07 16.55 -0.12
CA GLY A 113 3.75 16.51 -0.74
C GLY A 113 3.76 16.28 -2.25
N LYS A 114 4.89 15.84 -2.82
CA LYS A 114 4.96 15.46 -4.24
C LYS A 114 4.30 14.09 -4.43
N VAL A 115 3.48 13.98 -5.47
CA VAL A 115 2.89 12.70 -5.91
C VAL A 115 3.88 11.99 -6.83
N LEU A 116 4.12 10.71 -6.56
CA LEU A 116 5.01 9.87 -7.36
C LEU A 116 4.30 8.59 -7.78
N GLN A 117 4.46 8.21 -9.04
CA GLN A 117 4.05 6.91 -9.58
C GLN A 117 5.29 6.04 -9.76
N ARG A 118 5.19 4.77 -9.36
CA ARG A 118 6.23 3.78 -9.63
C ARG A 118 6.15 3.38 -11.10
N ILE A 119 7.28 3.40 -11.78
CA ILE A 119 7.39 3.01 -13.20
C ILE A 119 8.18 1.72 -13.38
N GLY A 120 8.01 1.09 -14.54
CA GLY A 120 8.73 -0.14 -14.92
C GLY A 120 8.31 -1.39 -14.14
N ILE A 121 7.15 -1.35 -13.48
CA ILE A 121 6.57 -2.54 -12.83
C ILE A 121 6.16 -3.51 -13.93
N THR A 122 6.63 -4.75 -13.82
CA THR A 122 6.20 -5.87 -14.67
C THR A 122 6.04 -7.11 -13.81
N TYR A 123 5.44 -8.17 -14.37
CA TYR A 123 5.38 -9.47 -13.68
C TYR A 123 6.77 -10.00 -13.29
N ARG A 124 7.78 -9.78 -14.13
CA ARG A 124 9.17 -10.19 -13.85
C ARG A 124 9.89 -9.21 -12.93
N ASN A 125 9.53 -7.92 -12.94
CA ASN A 125 10.06 -6.89 -12.06
C ASN A 125 8.95 -6.16 -11.27
N PRO A 126 8.40 -6.79 -10.22
CA PRO A 126 7.31 -6.21 -9.43
C PRO A 126 7.76 -5.01 -8.59
N HIS A 127 9.08 -4.78 -8.46
CA HIS A 127 9.62 -3.64 -7.74
C HIS A 127 9.70 -2.38 -8.61
N GLY A 128 9.49 -2.49 -9.92
CA GLY A 128 9.68 -1.40 -10.86
C GLY A 128 11.14 -0.94 -10.96
N THR A 129 11.37 0.09 -11.76
CA THR A 129 12.71 0.64 -12.06
C THR A 129 12.93 2.01 -11.43
N GLY A 130 11.88 2.82 -11.27
CA GLY A 130 12.02 4.20 -10.78
C GLY A 130 10.71 4.82 -10.31
N TRP A 131 10.77 6.08 -9.93
CA TRP A 131 9.61 6.91 -9.59
C TRP A 131 9.50 8.06 -10.59
N LYS A 132 8.32 8.27 -11.14
CA LYS A 132 7.97 9.43 -11.97
C LYS A 132 7.13 10.38 -11.12
N VAL A 133 7.43 11.67 -11.15
CA VAL A 133 6.61 12.69 -10.49
C VAL A 133 5.33 12.91 -11.32
N ILE A 134 4.18 12.92 -10.65
CA ILE A 134 2.93 13.42 -11.22
C ILE A 134 2.79 14.88 -10.78
N PRO A 135 2.83 15.86 -11.70
CA PRO A 135 2.67 17.26 -11.35
C PRO A 135 1.30 17.50 -10.69
N MET A 136 1.32 18.18 -9.55
CA MET A 136 0.12 18.65 -8.86
C MET A 136 0.29 20.15 -8.63
N CYS A 137 -0.81 20.90 -8.69
CA CYS A 137 -0.79 22.35 -8.47
C CYS A 137 -0.49 22.75 -7.01
N MET A 138 -0.48 21.79 -6.08
CA MET A 138 -0.19 22.01 -4.67
C MET A 138 0.29 20.73 -3.97
N ALA A 139 0.77 20.88 -2.74
CA ALA A 139 1.21 19.77 -1.91
C ALA A 139 0.04 18.84 -1.53
N ILE A 140 0.23 17.55 -1.80
CA ILE A 140 -0.73 16.48 -1.55
C ILE A 140 -0.37 15.78 -0.24
N ARG A 141 -1.39 15.37 0.53
CA ARG A 141 -1.21 14.58 1.77
C ARG A 141 -1.48 13.10 1.59
N HIS A 142 -2.37 12.74 0.65
CA HIS A 142 -2.81 11.36 0.44
C HIS A 142 -3.30 11.16 -1.00
N VAL A 143 -3.13 9.96 -1.53
CA VAL A 143 -3.58 9.56 -2.86
C VAL A 143 -4.17 8.17 -2.84
N SER A 144 -5.01 7.86 -3.82
CA SER A 144 -5.36 6.51 -4.24
C SER A 144 -5.47 6.49 -5.77
N TYR A 145 -5.39 5.32 -6.38
CA TYR A 145 -5.54 5.15 -7.81
C TYR A 145 -6.45 3.95 -8.08
N ASP A 146 -7.44 4.12 -8.95
CA ASP A 146 -8.27 3.00 -9.41
C ASP A 146 -8.96 3.33 -10.73
N LEU A 147 -9.09 2.32 -11.59
CA LEU A 147 -9.80 2.39 -12.88
C LEU A 147 -9.39 3.59 -13.74
N GLY A 148 -8.08 3.83 -13.87
CA GLY A 148 -7.53 4.93 -14.69
C GLY A 148 -7.56 6.32 -14.04
N PHE A 149 -8.02 6.44 -12.79
CA PHE A 149 -8.13 7.72 -12.10
C PHE A 149 -7.24 7.79 -10.86
N LEU A 150 -6.43 8.85 -10.79
CA LEU A 150 -5.78 9.28 -9.57
C LEU A 150 -6.76 10.14 -8.76
N TRP A 151 -6.95 9.75 -7.50
CA TRP A 151 -7.62 10.55 -6.49
C TRP A 151 -6.59 11.10 -5.53
N ALA A 152 -6.62 12.41 -5.28
CA ALA A 152 -5.66 13.07 -4.40
C ALA A 152 -6.35 14.01 -3.42
N VAL A 153 -5.81 14.11 -2.21
CA VAL A 153 -6.25 15.07 -1.21
C VAL A 153 -5.09 15.99 -0.87
N SER A 154 -5.27 17.31 -0.98
CA SER A 154 -4.25 18.28 -0.61
C SER A 154 -4.06 18.42 0.90
N ASN A 155 -2.99 19.11 1.30
CA ASN A 155 -2.80 19.53 2.70
C ASN A 155 -3.94 20.46 3.18
N SER A 156 -4.56 21.24 2.29
CA SER A 156 -5.72 22.11 2.59
C SER A 156 -7.07 21.38 2.58
N GLY A 157 -7.09 20.08 2.25
CA GLY A 157 -8.31 19.27 2.23
C GLY A 157 -9.08 19.26 0.89
N LEU A 158 -8.56 19.93 -0.14
CA LEU A 158 -9.14 19.87 -1.50
C LEU A 158 -8.96 18.46 -2.07
N ILE A 159 -9.99 18.00 -2.80
CA ILE A 159 -10.01 16.69 -3.45
C ILE A 159 -9.87 16.89 -4.95
N PHE A 160 -8.98 16.13 -5.56
CA PHE A 160 -8.74 16.10 -7.00
C PHE A 160 -9.04 14.71 -7.56
N LYS A 161 -9.62 14.70 -8.76
CA LYS A 161 -9.75 13.52 -9.61
C LYS A 161 -9.01 13.81 -10.92
N CYS A 162 -8.02 13.00 -11.27
CA CYS A 162 -7.20 13.20 -12.46
C CYS A 162 -7.25 11.93 -13.31
N ALA A 163 -7.52 12.07 -14.60
CA ALA A 163 -7.18 11.04 -15.58
C ALA A 163 -5.67 11.15 -15.84
N VAL A 164 -4.93 10.06 -15.64
CA VAL A 164 -3.45 10.05 -15.69
C VAL A 164 -2.96 9.02 -16.68
#